data_AF-A0AA89C5S8-F1
#
_entry.id   AF-A0AA89C5S8-F1
#
_cell.length_a   1.000
_cell.length_b   1.000
_cell.length_c   1.000
_cell.angle_alpha   90.00
_cell.angle_beta   90.00
_cell.angle_gamma   90.00
#
_symmetry.space_group_name_H-M   'P 1'
#
loop_
_entity.id
_entity.type
_entity.pdbx_description
1 polymer ?
#
loop_
_entity_poly.entity_id
_entity_poly.type
_entity_poly.pdbx_seq_one_letter_code
_entity_poly.pdbx_strand_id
1 'polypeptide(L)'
;MSLLTICLLQLAVSLSFAVADCPKLCSCIGTETIVLTCTGLGLDSWPSTIPQHTSTVNVSHNEIGFLDTAENVHTTSVESIDISYNLLEKINGQWILQYPFLKSLNITRNKIKKLDFALSSNIQKLILNFNSMELLDVKHLMSFRKLKELHLEGNTIRLLKSSDVNSVSETNSPLETLSLRNNSVSAINGDSFSGLTNLKHIYLAHNKIRSVSKDAFQVTTKLEVLDLSYNEISAIADGTLQKLDHLQFLSLSNNRLVKIPGKLPALQWLDVSYNRLAKISESCGSNIYQHDVLLLGGNPFICDCHLQWLKDFLETRKYLQKYMNVEHSKFFPTCSGPSKIANKGWDILQSDEFICEKSNFETADSAKEEDAVNFIASHIGDSYIKLEWDFQEGLLSKKSSCRINYHPFGRRNLLKSKVIENRAGKYMNTLQDLIEGTPYVVCLQVLNENGGQDYEKCLEIVTKDSESENSKETWVITDYLFWSCLFICIICLLSYVFDNTLYVLVVNKLFEKMRENSVEKNHNKKCD
;
A
#
# COMPACT_ATOMS: atom_id res chain seq x y z
N MET A 1 -61.70 2.33 21.66
CA MET A 1 -60.58 2.59 20.72
C MET A 1 -59.56 1.48 20.92
N SER A 2 -59.64 0.44 20.09
CA SER A 2 -58.92 -0.82 20.25
C SER A 2 -57.42 -0.66 19.95
N LEU A 3 -56.57 -1.54 20.50
CA LEU A 3 -55.14 -1.61 20.20
C LEU A 3 -54.82 -1.65 18.68
N LEU A 4 -55.78 -2.05 17.84
CA LEU A 4 -55.69 -1.92 16.38
C LEU A 4 -55.55 -0.45 15.90
N THR A 5 -56.21 0.51 16.55
CA THR A 5 -56.07 1.94 16.21
C THR A 5 -54.70 2.50 16.60
N ILE A 6 -54.09 2.01 17.67
CA ILE A 6 -52.73 2.40 18.08
C ILE A 6 -51.69 1.73 17.19
N CYS A 7 -51.93 0.49 16.75
CA CYS A 7 -51.06 -0.19 15.79
C CYS A 7 -51.16 0.42 14.38
N LEU A 8 -52.35 0.87 13.96
CA LEU A 8 -52.54 1.64 12.72
C LEU A 8 -51.95 3.06 12.81
N LEU A 9 -51.93 3.68 13.98
CA LEU A 9 -51.23 4.95 14.22
C LEU A 9 -49.71 4.77 14.30
N GLN A 10 -49.19 3.64 14.78
CA GLN A 10 -47.75 3.32 14.75
C GLN A 10 -47.29 2.83 13.36
N LEU A 11 -48.15 2.18 12.59
CA LEU A 11 -47.94 1.92 11.15
C LEU A 11 -48.14 3.18 10.29
N ALA A 12 -48.82 4.21 10.80
CA ALA A 12 -48.91 5.52 10.16
C ALA A 12 -47.75 6.46 10.52
N VAL A 13 -46.92 6.16 11.52
CA VAL A 13 -45.69 6.94 11.81
C VAL A 13 -44.50 6.49 10.96
N SER A 14 -44.65 5.44 10.15
CA SER A 14 -43.84 5.25 8.94
C SER A 14 -44.43 5.99 7.73
N LEU A 15 -45.04 7.17 7.95
CA LEU A 15 -45.28 8.15 6.91
C LEU A 15 -43.90 8.63 6.45
N SER A 16 -43.42 8.05 5.36
CA SER A 16 -42.41 8.66 4.51
C SER A 16 -42.80 10.12 4.31
N PHE A 17 -42.05 11.06 4.88
CA PHE A 17 -42.15 12.45 4.48
C PHE A 17 -41.79 12.48 3.00
N ALA A 18 -42.79 12.50 2.13
CA ALA A 18 -42.58 12.63 0.71
C ALA A 18 -41.88 13.98 0.49
N VAL A 19 -40.63 13.93 0.05
CA VAL A 19 -39.86 15.11 -0.31
C VAL A 19 -40.61 15.87 -1.40
N ALA A 20 -40.94 17.13 -1.14
CA ALA A 20 -41.56 18.00 -2.14
C ALA A 20 -40.67 18.10 -3.39
N ASP A 21 -41.29 18.16 -4.56
CA ASP A 21 -40.62 18.27 -5.87
C ASP A 21 -39.69 17.11 -6.26
N CYS A 22 -39.80 15.97 -5.57
CA CYS A 22 -39.12 14.75 -5.99
C CYS A 22 -39.61 14.30 -7.38
N PRO A 23 -38.72 14.07 -8.36
CA PRO A 23 -39.12 13.60 -9.68
C PRO A 23 -39.88 12.27 -9.60
N LYS A 24 -40.95 12.14 -10.40
CA LYS A 24 -41.93 11.03 -10.28
C LYS A 24 -41.32 9.62 -10.34
N LEU A 25 -40.23 9.44 -11.08
CA LEU A 25 -39.57 8.14 -11.25
C LEU A 25 -38.38 7.94 -10.29
N CYS A 26 -38.02 8.97 -9.54
CA CYS A 26 -36.85 8.96 -8.68
C CYS A 26 -37.21 8.75 -7.21
N SER A 27 -36.21 8.34 -6.44
CA SER A 27 -36.27 8.26 -4.99
C SER A 27 -35.54 9.46 -4.38
N CYS A 28 -36.18 10.12 -3.42
CA CYS A 28 -35.57 11.21 -2.65
C CYS A 28 -35.59 10.84 -1.17
N ILE A 29 -34.41 10.72 -0.57
CA ILE A 29 -34.25 10.27 0.81
C ILE A 29 -33.53 11.36 1.60
N GLY A 30 -34.09 11.72 2.76
CA GLY A 30 -33.48 12.66 3.70
C GLY A 30 -34.45 13.75 4.17
N THR A 31 -34.16 14.32 5.34
CA THR A 31 -34.98 15.37 5.97
C THR A 31 -34.32 16.74 5.93
N GLU A 32 -32.99 16.82 6.15
CA GLU A 32 -32.21 18.07 6.10
C GLU A 32 -31.27 18.14 4.89
N THR A 33 -30.75 16.99 4.47
CA THR A 33 -29.95 16.84 3.26
C THR A 33 -30.54 15.72 2.44
N ILE A 34 -30.82 16.00 1.17
CA ILE A 34 -31.53 15.07 0.31
C ILE A 34 -30.55 14.35 -0.61
N VAL A 35 -30.72 13.04 -0.73
CA VAL A 35 -30.11 12.19 -1.74
C VAL A 35 -31.16 11.88 -2.79
N LEU A 36 -30.99 12.43 -3.99
CA LEU A 36 -31.82 12.18 -5.16
C LEU A 36 -31.22 11.01 -5.96
N THR A 37 -31.99 9.92 -6.12
CA THR A 37 -31.56 8.73 -6.87
C THR A 37 -32.55 8.41 -7.98
N CYS A 38 -32.04 8.37 -9.21
CA CYS A 38 -32.76 8.15 -10.46
C CYS A 38 -32.04 7.09 -11.33
N THR A 39 -31.50 6.04 -10.71
CA THR A 39 -30.62 5.07 -11.39
C THR A 39 -31.40 4.02 -12.18
N GLY A 40 -30.98 3.70 -13.41
CA GLY A 40 -31.52 2.56 -14.15
C GLY A 40 -32.93 2.75 -14.70
N LEU A 41 -33.39 4.00 -14.87
CA LEU A 41 -34.77 4.33 -15.21
C LEU A 41 -34.99 4.57 -16.71
N GLY A 42 -33.93 4.47 -17.53
CA GLY A 42 -33.98 4.77 -18.96
C GLY A 42 -34.17 6.27 -19.24
N LEU A 43 -33.68 7.15 -18.36
CA LEU A 43 -33.76 8.59 -18.57
C LEU A 43 -32.90 8.99 -19.78
N ASP A 44 -33.47 9.70 -20.74
CA ASP A 44 -32.76 10.27 -21.89
C ASP A 44 -32.34 11.74 -21.66
N SER A 45 -32.92 12.38 -20.65
CA SER A 45 -32.60 13.75 -20.22
C SER A 45 -32.29 13.84 -18.73
N TRP A 46 -31.59 14.92 -18.35
CA TRP A 46 -31.40 15.29 -16.95
C TRP A 46 -32.76 15.53 -16.24
N PRO A 47 -32.93 15.17 -14.95
CA PRO A 47 -34.18 15.41 -14.22
C PRO A 47 -34.61 16.88 -14.26
N SER A 48 -35.87 17.13 -14.63
CA SER A 48 -36.41 18.49 -14.78
C SER A 48 -36.50 19.27 -13.46
N THR A 49 -36.61 18.56 -12.34
CA THR A 49 -36.62 19.13 -10.99
C THR A 49 -35.56 18.46 -10.13
N ILE A 50 -34.92 19.25 -9.27
CA ILE A 50 -34.05 18.75 -8.20
C ILE A 50 -34.58 19.39 -6.92
N PRO A 51 -34.97 18.59 -5.89
CA PRO A 51 -35.46 19.13 -4.64
C PRO A 51 -34.48 20.11 -3.99
N GLN A 52 -34.99 21.14 -3.31
CA GLN A 52 -34.16 22.03 -2.50
C GLN A 52 -33.40 21.24 -1.44
N HIS A 53 -32.20 21.67 -1.06
CA HIS A 53 -31.33 20.95 -0.11
C HIS A 53 -30.83 19.57 -0.58
N THR A 54 -30.98 19.25 -1.86
CA THR A 54 -30.30 18.07 -2.44
C THR A 54 -28.80 18.25 -2.36
N SER A 55 -28.12 17.32 -1.69
CA SER A 55 -26.66 17.27 -1.56
C SER A 55 -26.04 16.33 -2.59
N THR A 56 -26.69 15.20 -2.85
CA THR A 56 -26.22 14.18 -3.79
C THR A 56 -27.28 13.89 -4.84
N VAL A 57 -26.86 13.87 -6.11
CA VAL A 57 -27.69 13.45 -7.25
C VAL A 57 -27.06 12.24 -7.92
N ASN A 58 -27.78 11.13 -7.99
CA ASN A 58 -27.35 9.93 -8.70
C ASN A 58 -28.35 9.65 -9.83
N VAL A 59 -27.91 9.84 -11.06
CA VAL A 59 -28.65 9.56 -12.31
C VAL A 59 -27.89 8.55 -13.18
N SER A 60 -27.11 7.68 -12.54
CA SER A 60 -26.31 6.67 -13.23
C SER A 60 -27.15 5.61 -13.96
N HIS A 61 -26.54 4.89 -14.90
CA HIS A 61 -27.18 3.80 -15.65
C HIS A 61 -28.44 4.26 -16.40
N ASN A 62 -28.32 5.34 -17.16
CA ASN A 62 -29.40 5.89 -17.97
C ASN A 62 -28.92 6.12 -19.41
N GLU A 63 -29.71 6.80 -20.23
CA GLU A 63 -29.46 7.05 -21.64
C GLU A 63 -29.18 8.54 -21.92
N ILE A 64 -28.72 9.29 -20.91
CA ILE A 64 -28.52 10.73 -21.03
C ILE A 64 -27.34 11.02 -21.96
N GLY A 65 -27.64 11.57 -23.13
CA GLY A 65 -26.63 11.94 -24.14
C GLY A 65 -26.18 13.40 -24.08
N PHE A 66 -27.00 14.28 -23.49
CA PHE A 66 -26.75 15.72 -23.46
C PHE A 66 -27.19 16.33 -22.14
N LEU A 67 -26.46 17.35 -21.69
CA LEU A 67 -26.76 18.14 -20.50
C LEU A 67 -27.18 19.54 -20.94
N ASP A 68 -28.49 19.76 -20.93
CA ASP A 68 -29.08 21.06 -21.22
C ASP A 68 -29.18 21.93 -19.96
N THR A 69 -29.14 23.25 -20.15
CA THR A 69 -29.32 24.19 -19.05
C THR A 69 -30.81 24.37 -18.78
N ALA A 70 -31.26 24.02 -17.57
CA ALA A 70 -32.62 24.34 -17.16
C ALA A 70 -32.68 25.83 -16.76
N GLU A 71 -33.68 26.56 -17.25
CA GLU A 71 -33.80 28.02 -17.07
C GLU A 71 -33.91 28.48 -15.60
N ASN A 72 -34.15 27.58 -14.63
CA ASN A 72 -34.42 27.93 -13.23
C ASN A 72 -33.83 26.98 -12.17
N VAL A 73 -32.75 26.25 -12.46
CA VAL A 73 -32.09 25.37 -11.47
C VAL A 73 -30.94 26.14 -10.79
N HIS A 74 -31.26 26.86 -9.73
CA HIS A 74 -30.27 27.39 -8.79
C HIS A 74 -30.23 26.50 -7.55
N THR A 75 -29.63 25.31 -7.68
CA THR A 75 -29.45 24.42 -6.52
C THR A 75 -28.12 24.72 -5.86
N THR A 76 -28.19 25.47 -4.76
CA THR A 76 -27.01 25.92 -4.00
C THR A 76 -26.47 24.86 -3.03
N SER A 77 -26.95 23.62 -3.06
CA SER A 77 -26.59 22.59 -2.08
C SER A 77 -25.93 21.35 -2.66
N VAL A 78 -25.98 21.14 -3.98
CA VAL A 78 -25.48 19.90 -4.59
C VAL A 78 -23.96 19.87 -4.51
N GLU A 79 -23.43 18.88 -3.80
CA GLU A 79 -22.00 18.67 -3.59
C GLU A 79 -21.46 17.49 -4.41
N SER A 80 -22.31 16.51 -4.75
CA SER A 80 -21.91 15.30 -5.46
C SER A 80 -22.90 14.93 -6.55
N ILE A 81 -22.41 14.68 -7.76
CA ILE A 81 -23.20 14.18 -8.89
C ILE A 81 -22.57 12.90 -9.42
N ASP A 82 -23.39 11.86 -9.56
CA ASP A 82 -23.08 10.65 -10.30
C ASP A 82 -23.98 10.55 -11.54
N ILE A 83 -23.37 10.66 -12.72
CA ILE A 83 -23.97 10.44 -14.04
C ILE A 83 -23.15 9.41 -14.82
N SER A 84 -22.59 8.43 -14.11
CA SER A 84 -21.88 7.31 -14.72
C SER A 84 -22.81 6.41 -15.53
N TYR A 85 -22.26 5.62 -16.46
CA TYR A 85 -23.01 4.72 -17.33
C TYR A 85 -24.15 5.45 -18.07
N ASN A 86 -23.77 6.46 -18.84
CA ASN A 86 -24.66 7.26 -19.68
C ASN A 86 -24.03 7.43 -21.08
N LEU A 87 -24.59 8.32 -21.91
CA LEU A 87 -24.17 8.50 -23.31
C LEU A 87 -23.48 9.84 -23.57
N LEU A 88 -22.99 10.52 -22.54
CA LEU A 88 -22.44 11.89 -22.64
C LEU A 88 -21.19 11.95 -23.51
N GLU A 89 -21.17 12.82 -24.53
CA GLU A 89 -19.98 13.07 -25.36
C GLU A 89 -19.16 14.28 -24.91
N LYS A 90 -19.80 15.23 -24.23
CA LYS A 90 -19.20 16.47 -23.72
C LYS A 90 -19.92 16.92 -22.47
N ILE A 91 -19.25 17.70 -21.63
CA ILE A 91 -19.89 18.41 -20.54
C ILE A 91 -20.08 19.87 -20.94
N ASN A 92 -21.30 20.37 -20.81
CA ASN A 92 -21.62 21.76 -21.05
C ASN A 92 -21.14 22.60 -19.84
N GLY A 93 -20.24 23.56 -20.07
CA GLY A 93 -19.74 24.45 -19.01
C GLY A 93 -20.83 25.28 -18.33
N GLN A 94 -21.89 25.65 -19.07
CA GLN A 94 -23.05 26.35 -18.53
C GLN A 94 -23.92 25.45 -17.62
N TRP A 95 -23.91 24.14 -17.88
CA TRP A 95 -24.57 23.18 -17.00
C TRP A 95 -23.82 23.06 -15.66
N ILE A 96 -22.49 22.97 -15.68
CA ILE A 96 -21.69 22.93 -14.44
C ILE A 96 -21.88 24.20 -13.60
N LEU A 97 -22.01 25.36 -14.25
CA LEU A 97 -22.20 26.65 -13.58
C LEU A 97 -23.47 26.70 -12.70
N GLN A 98 -24.47 25.86 -12.95
CA GLN A 98 -25.67 25.75 -12.11
C GLN A 98 -25.41 25.10 -10.74
N TYR A 99 -24.27 24.41 -10.58
CA TYR A 99 -23.90 23.70 -9.36
C TYR A 99 -22.64 24.31 -8.72
N PRO A 100 -22.75 25.53 -8.15
CA PRO A 100 -21.59 26.25 -7.64
C PRO A 100 -20.88 25.55 -6.47
N PHE A 101 -21.53 24.62 -5.76
CA PHE A 101 -20.95 23.89 -4.62
C PHE A 101 -20.50 22.47 -4.98
N LEU A 102 -20.54 22.08 -6.26
CA LEU A 102 -20.17 20.74 -6.71
C LEU A 102 -18.70 20.43 -6.39
N LYS A 103 -18.47 19.43 -5.55
CA LYS A 103 -17.14 18.94 -5.12
C LYS A 103 -16.77 17.64 -5.82
N SER A 104 -17.73 16.78 -6.11
CA SER A 104 -17.48 15.46 -6.71
C SER A 104 -18.34 15.25 -7.94
N LEU A 105 -17.72 14.86 -9.06
CA LEU A 105 -18.40 14.53 -10.30
C LEU A 105 -17.91 13.19 -10.82
N ASN A 106 -18.82 12.21 -10.88
CA ASN A 106 -18.58 10.91 -11.49
C ASN A 106 -19.28 10.81 -12.85
N ILE A 107 -18.49 10.68 -13.90
CA ILE A 107 -18.90 10.53 -15.30
C ILE A 107 -18.27 9.28 -15.94
N THR A 108 -17.98 8.28 -15.11
CA THR A 108 -17.43 6.98 -15.54
C THR A 108 -18.31 6.35 -16.62
N ARG A 109 -17.72 5.71 -17.62
CA ARG A 109 -18.45 5.02 -18.71
C ARG A 109 -19.45 5.94 -19.42
N ASN A 110 -18.91 7.00 -19.98
CA ASN A 110 -19.57 7.86 -20.96
C ASN A 110 -18.71 7.86 -22.25
N LYS A 111 -18.93 8.84 -23.14
CA LYS A 111 -18.21 9.01 -24.42
C LYS A 111 -17.36 10.29 -24.43
N ILE A 112 -16.89 10.74 -23.28
CA ILE A 112 -16.15 12.01 -23.15
C ILE A 112 -14.79 11.89 -23.84
N LYS A 113 -14.48 12.85 -24.71
CA LYS A 113 -13.21 12.90 -25.46
C LYS A 113 -12.21 13.94 -24.93
N LYS A 114 -12.70 15.00 -24.27
CA LYS A 114 -11.89 16.13 -23.79
C LYS A 114 -12.54 16.85 -22.62
N LEU A 115 -11.72 17.59 -21.87
CA LEU A 115 -12.15 18.49 -20.79
C LEU A 115 -12.13 19.93 -21.28
N ASP A 116 -13.31 20.55 -21.36
CA ASP A 116 -13.48 21.92 -21.90
C ASP A 116 -13.98 22.93 -20.85
N PHE A 117 -14.04 22.58 -19.56
CA PHE A 117 -14.63 23.44 -18.53
C PHE A 117 -13.57 23.88 -17.49
N ALA A 118 -13.11 25.12 -17.60
CA ALA A 118 -12.00 25.63 -16.80
C ALA A 118 -12.40 26.66 -15.73
N LEU A 119 -13.64 27.16 -15.72
CA LEU A 119 -13.95 28.43 -15.05
C LEU A 119 -14.92 28.38 -13.86
N SER A 120 -15.51 27.22 -13.52
CA SER A 120 -16.60 27.20 -12.53
C SER A 120 -16.59 26.07 -11.49
N SER A 121 -15.67 25.12 -11.57
CA SER A 121 -15.82 23.93 -10.75
C SER A 121 -15.05 24.03 -9.44
N ASN A 122 -15.79 24.17 -8.33
CA ASN A 122 -15.31 23.84 -6.98
C ASN A 122 -14.99 22.33 -6.81
N ILE A 123 -15.00 21.58 -7.92
CA ILE A 123 -14.73 20.15 -8.00
C ILE A 123 -13.35 19.86 -7.42
N GLN A 124 -13.36 18.96 -6.45
CA GLN A 124 -12.21 18.37 -5.77
C GLN A 124 -11.92 16.97 -6.29
N LYS A 125 -12.95 16.25 -6.76
CA LYS A 125 -12.84 14.89 -7.29
C LYS A 125 -13.56 14.74 -8.62
N LEU A 126 -12.84 14.36 -9.65
CA LEU A 126 -13.37 14.12 -10.99
C LEU A 126 -13.04 12.69 -11.44
N ILE A 127 -14.08 11.91 -11.71
CA ILE A 127 -13.95 10.51 -12.13
C ILE A 127 -14.43 10.36 -13.57
N LEU A 128 -13.49 10.10 -14.48
CA LEU A 128 -13.64 10.00 -15.93
C LEU A 128 -13.25 8.60 -16.45
N ASN A 129 -13.29 7.59 -15.59
CA ASN A 129 -12.89 6.24 -15.95
C ASN A 129 -13.72 5.70 -17.13
N PHE A 130 -13.10 4.89 -17.99
CA PHE A 130 -13.74 4.22 -19.12
C PHE A 130 -14.49 5.18 -20.05
N ASN A 131 -13.84 6.29 -20.42
CA ASN A 131 -14.31 7.23 -21.44
C ASN A 131 -13.49 7.05 -22.74
N SER A 132 -13.47 8.05 -23.62
CA SER A 132 -12.79 8.01 -24.92
C SER A 132 -11.73 9.11 -25.06
N MET A 133 -11.03 9.46 -23.97
CA MET A 133 -9.98 10.47 -24.02
C MET A 133 -8.70 9.94 -24.68
N GLU A 134 -8.10 10.71 -25.57
CA GLU A 134 -6.88 10.34 -26.31
C GLU A 134 -5.63 11.12 -25.87
N LEU A 135 -5.81 12.33 -25.35
CA LEU A 135 -4.74 13.24 -24.94
C LEU A 135 -5.10 13.88 -23.61
N LEU A 136 -4.09 14.12 -22.77
CA LEU A 136 -4.21 14.91 -21.56
C LEU A 136 -3.22 16.06 -21.62
N ASP A 137 -3.73 17.28 -21.75
CA ASP A 137 -2.94 18.50 -21.62
C ASP A 137 -2.87 18.87 -20.14
N VAL A 138 -1.69 18.77 -19.54
CA VAL A 138 -1.49 19.05 -18.11
C VAL A 138 -1.66 20.53 -17.79
N LYS A 139 -1.58 21.42 -18.79
CA LYS A 139 -1.85 22.86 -18.62
C LYS A 139 -3.32 23.12 -18.30
N HIS A 140 -4.24 22.37 -18.90
CA HIS A 140 -5.66 22.44 -18.54
C HIS A 140 -5.92 21.95 -17.12
N LEU A 141 -5.07 21.09 -16.56
CA LEU A 141 -5.20 20.68 -15.15
C LEU A 141 -4.86 21.81 -14.17
N MET A 142 -4.06 22.78 -14.59
CA MET A 142 -3.73 23.95 -13.77
C MET A 142 -4.91 24.92 -13.64
N SER A 143 -5.89 24.92 -14.57
CA SER A 143 -7.09 25.77 -14.43
C SER A 143 -8.04 25.29 -13.32
N PHE A 144 -7.98 24.02 -12.95
CA PHE A 144 -8.78 23.48 -11.85
C PHE A 144 -8.18 23.85 -10.49
N ARG A 145 -8.65 24.96 -9.90
CA ARG A 145 -8.09 25.54 -8.67
C ARG A 145 -8.37 24.75 -7.38
N LYS A 146 -9.24 23.74 -7.41
CA LYS A 146 -9.60 22.91 -6.24
C LYS A 146 -9.50 21.40 -6.47
N LEU A 147 -9.17 20.96 -7.68
CA LEU A 147 -9.16 19.55 -8.04
C LEU A 147 -8.00 18.81 -7.37
N LYS A 148 -8.32 17.88 -6.47
CA LYS A 148 -7.36 17.05 -5.72
C LYS A 148 -7.22 15.66 -6.31
N GLU A 149 -8.29 15.10 -6.87
CA GLU A 149 -8.34 13.74 -7.38
C GLU A 149 -8.87 13.70 -8.81
N LEU A 150 -8.08 13.13 -9.72
CA LEU A 150 -8.45 12.91 -11.11
C LEU A 150 -8.24 11.44 -11.49
N HIS A 151 -9.34 10.78 -11.87
CA HIS A 151 -9.32 9.39 -12.30
C HIS A 151 -9.68 9.28 -13.78
N LEU A 152 -8.76 8.72 -14.57
CA LEU A 152 -8.84 8.59 -16.03
C LEU A 152 -8.59 7.14 -16.48
N GLU A 153 -8.85 6.16 -15.61
CA GLU A 153 -8.57 4.75 -15.89
C GLU A 153 -9.35 4.26 -17.11
N GLY A 154 -8.77 3.40 -17.96
CA GLY A 154 -9.51 2.76 -19.05
C GLY A 154 -9.89 3.71 -20.19
N ASN A 155 -9.12 4.78 -20.40
CA ASN A 155 -9.22 5.65 -21.58
C ASN A 155 -8.17 5.23 -22.64
N THR A 156 -7.97 6.05 -23.67
CA THR A 156 -6.98 5.81 -24.73
C THR A 156 -5.85 6.84 -24.72
N ILE A 157 -5.55 7.42 -23.54
CA ILE A 157 -4.60 8.53 -23.41
C ILE A 157 -3.20 8.06 -23.81
N ARG A 158 -2.60 8.73 -24.80
CA ARG A 158 -1.27 8.36 -25.33
C ARG A 158 -0.12 9.19 -24.79
N LEU A 159 -0.40 10.45 -24.47
CA LEU A 159 0.64 11.41 -24.13
C LEU A 159 0.14 12.46 -23.16
N LEU A 160 1.05 12.82 -22.25
CA LEU A 160 0.97 13.95 -21.35
C LEU A 160 1.80 15.08 -21.99
N LYS A 161 1.15 16.13 -22.48
CA LYS A 161 1.85 17.28 -23.07
C LYS A 161 1.69 18.51 -22.19
N SER A 162 2.78 19.25 -22.05
CA SER A 162 2.75 20.67 -21.70
C SER A 162 2.91 21.46 -22.99
N SER A 163 1.83 22.04 -23.53
CA SER A 163 1.92 22.89 -24.71
C SER A 163 2.48 24.28 -24.34
N ASP A 164 3.64 24.60 -24.94
CA ASP A 164 4.45 25.83 -24.83
C ASP A 164 5.18 26.09 -23.50
N VAL A 165 6.49 25.84 -23.52
CA VAL A 165 7.49 26.05 -22.45
C VAL A 165 7.68 27.54 -22.08
N ASN A 166 7.05 28.47 -22.82
CA ASN A 166 7.25 29.91 -22.67
C ASN A 166 6.15 30.64 -21.89
N SER A 167 5.20 29.93 -21.29
CA SER A 167 4.21 30.54 -20.40
C SER A 167 4.29 29.88 -19.03
N VAL A 168 5.21 30.38 -18.21
CA VAL A 168 5.22 30.14 -16.77
C VAL A 168 3.94 30.77 -16.20
N SER A 169 2.85 30.00 -16.21
CA SER A 169 1.72 30.32 -15.33
C SER A 169 2.19 30.02 -13.91
N GLU A 170 2.33 31.05 -13.09
CA GLU A 170 2.75 31.02 -11.67
C GLU A 170 1.83 30.18 -10.76
N THR A 171 0.89 29.43 -11.32
CA THR A 171 -0.17 28.73 -10.59
C THR A 171 0.04 27.23 -10.67
N ASN A 172 0.49 26.64 -9.57
CA ASN A 172 0.56 25.18 -9.41
C ASN A 172 -0.84 24.58 -9.25
N SER A 173 -1.04 23.38 -9.80
CA SER A 173 -2.26 22.61 -9.57
C SER A 173 -2.32 22.09 -8.13
N PRO A 174 -3.49 22.07 -7.47
CA PRO A 174 -3.67 21.42 -6.16
C PRO A 174 -3.83 19.90 -6.27
N LEU A 175 -3.69 19.32 -7.47
CA LEU A 175 -3.89 17.90 -7.71
C LEU A 175 -2.92 17.04 -6.87
N GLU A 176 -3.49 16.13 -6.09
CA GLU A 176 -2.77 15.21 -5.20
C GLU A 176 -2.75 13.78 -5.76
N THR A 177 -3.81 13.36 -6.46
CA THR A 177 -3.94 12.01 -7.02
C THR A 177 -4.28 12.05 -8.51
N LEU A 178 -3.48 11.36 -9.32
CA LEU A 178 -3.69 11.18 -10.74
C LEU A 178 -3.67 9.68 -11.09
N SER A 179 -4.82 9.13 -11.49
CA SER A 179 -4.90 7.77 -12.01
C SER A 179 -5.05 7.77 -13.53
N LEU A 180 -4.08 7.16 -14.21
CA LEU A 180 -3.99 6.94 -15.65
C LEU A 180 -3.86 5.44 -15.95
N ARG A 181 -4.35 4.57 -15.07
CA ARG A 181 -4.30 3.11 -15.27
C ARG A 181 -4.99 2.70 -16.57
N ASN A 182 -4.55 1.60 -17.18
CA ASN A 182 -5.19 1.02 -18.36
C ASN A 182 -5.40 2.07 -19.49
N ASN A 183 -4.33 2.74 -19.89
CA ASN A 183 -4.30 3.73 -20.98
C ASN A 183 -3.26 3.32 -22.04
N SER A 184 -2.87 4.23 -22.92
CA SER A 184 -1.89 3.99 -23.99
C SER A 184 -0.64 4.87 -23.87
N VAL A 185 -0.28 5.29 -22.64
CA VAL A 185 0.90 6.14 -22.40
C VAL A 185 2.16 5.36 -22.76
N SER A 186 3.01 5.92 -23.64
CA SER A 186 4.21 5.23 -24.15
C SER A 186 5.52 5.71 -23.55
N ALA A 187 5.55 6.91 -22.96
CA ALA A 187 6.74 7.50 -22.35
C ALA A 187 6.36 8.51 -21.27
N ILE A 188 7.25 8.71 -20.30
CA ILE A 188 7.19 9.80 -19.32
C ILE A 188 8.38 10.73 -19.57
N ASN A 189 8.09 11.95 -20.03
CA ASN A 189 9.07 12.98 -20.31
C ASN A 189 9.24 13.91 -19.10
N GLY A 190 10.29 14.75 -19.11
CA GLY A 190 10.57 15.70 -18.02
C GLY A 190 9.46 16.72 -17.77
N ASP A 191 8.62 16.98 -18.77
CA ASP A 191 7.50 17.92 -18.74
C ASP A 191 6.14 17.24 -18.51
N SER A 192 6.09 15.90 -18.44
CA SER A 192 4.83 15.14 -18.36
C SER A 192 4.00 15.44 -17.10
N PHE A 193 4.63 15.97 -16.04
CA PHE A 193 3.96 16.39 -14.81
C PHE A 193 4.26 17.86 -14.43
N SER A 194 4.66 18.68 -15.41
CA SER A 194 4.95 20.09 -15.18
C SER A 194 3.73 20.81 -14.56
N GLY A 195 3.97 21.61 -13.52
CA GLY A 195 2.91 22.33 -12.78
C GLY A 195 2.09 21.49 -11.80
N LEU A 196 2.34 20.18 -11.68
CA LEU A 196 1.64 19.26 -10.78
C LEU A 196 2.45 18.98 -9.50
N THR A 197 2.99 20.02 -8.88
CA THR A 197 3.95 19.92 -7.75
C THR A 197 3.37 19.33 -6.46
N ASN A 198 2.05 19.19 -6.36
CA ASN A 198 1.36 18.64 -5.19
C ASN A 198 1.01 17.16 -5.31
N LEU A 199 1.38 16.50 -6.42
CA LEU A 199 1.10 15.08 -6.59
C LEU A 199 1.76 14.24 -5.51
N LYS A 200 0.92 13.39 -4.88
CA LYS A 200 1.29 12.36 -3.91
C LYS A 200 1.14 10.97 -4.51
N HIS A 201 0.11 10.75 -5.33
CA HIS A 201 -0.20 9.44 -5.91
C HIS A 201 -0.28 9.50 -7.43
N ILE A 202 0.56 8.71 -8.10
CA ILE A 202 0.51 8.51 -9.55
C ILE A 202 0.30 7.02 -9.84
N TYR A 203 -0.78 6.71 -10.55
CA TYR A 203 -1.06 5.35 -11.01
C TYR A 203 -1.02 5.27 -12.53
N LEU A 204 -0.04 4.54 -13.05
CA LEU A 204 0.24 4.35 -14.48
C LEU A 204 0.27 2.86 -14.87
N ALA A 205 -0.29 1.99 -14.02
CA ALA A 205 -0.34 0.57 -14.28
C ALA A 205 -1.06 0.24 -15.60
N HIS A 206 -0.67 -0.84 -16.27
CA HIS A 206 -1.27 -1.29 -17.53
C HIS A 206 -1.23 -0.20 -18.63
N ASN A 207 -0.05 0.35 -18.88
CA ASN A 207 0.21 1.25 -20.00
C ASN A 207 1.24 0.61 -20.95
N LYS A 208 1.80 1.41 -21.87
CA LYS A 208 2.79 0.96 -22.86
C LYS A 208 4.13 1.69 -22.65
N ILE A 209 4.43 2.09 -21.41
CA ILE A 209 5.57 2.95 -21.09
C ILE A 209 6.86 2.17 -21.34
N ARG A 210 7.69 2.66 -22.26
CA ARG A 210 9.00 2.08 -22.58
C ARG A 210 10.16 2.87 -22.01
N SER A 211 9.97 4.18 -21.84
CA SER A 211 11.02 5.10 -21.42
C SER A 211 10.51 6.07 -20.37
N VAL A 212 11.35 6.30 -19.37
CA VAL A 212 11.15 7.29 -18.30
C VAL A 212 12.36 8.21 -18.36
N SER A 213 12.13 9.48 -18.66
CA SER A 213 13.19 10.49 -18.68
C SER A 213 13.84 10.61 -17.29
N LYS A 214 15.15 10.88 -17.26
CA LYS A 214 15.87 11.14 -16.00
C LYS A 214 15.23 12.25 -15.17
N ASP A 215 14.55 13.17 -15.84
CA ASP A 215 13.97 14.35 -15.21
C ASP A 215 12.45 14.25 -15.01
N ALA A 216 11.86 13.07 -15.28
CA ALA A 216 10.41 12.83 -15.29
C ALA A 216 9.69 13.29 -14.01
N PHE A 217 10.32 13.14 -12.86
CA PHE A 217 9.72 13.41 -11.54
C PHE A 217 10.38 14.55 -10.77
N GLN A 218 11.17 15.41 -11.45
CA GLN A 218 11.92 16.48 -10.74
C GLN A 218 11.03 17.49 -10.00
N VAL A 219 9.80 17.70 -10.49
CA VAL A 219 8.85 18.68 -9.92
C VAL A 219 7.83 18.05 -8.95
N THR A 220 7.70 16.72 -8.94
CA THR A 220 6.74 15.97 -8.13
C THR A 220 7.44 15.38 -6.89
N THR A 221 8.11 16.22 -6.10
CA THR A 221 8.94 15.76 -4.95
C THR A 221 8.10 15.26 -3.76
N LYS A 222 6.80 15.54 -3.74
CA LYS A 222 5.86 15.09 -2.70
C LYS A 222 5.25 13.71 -2.95
N LEU A 223 5.75 12.96 -3.96
CA LEU A 223 5.21 11.64 -4.28
C LEU A 223 5.41 10.68 -3.11
N GLU A 224 4.33 9.98 -2.77
CA GLU A 224 4.24 8.92 -1.75
C GLU A 224 4.02 7.55 -2.43
N VAL A 225 3.27 7.52 -3.54
CA VAL A 225 2.93 6.31 -4.30
C VAL A 225 3.19 6.50 -5.79
N LEU A 226 4.00 5.62 -6.37
CA LEU A 226 4.24 5.52 -7.81
C LEU A 226 4.03 4.09 -8.30
N ASP A 227 2.97 3.87 -9.07
CA ASP A 227 2.63 2.57 -9.65
C ASP A 227 2.88 2.59 -11.17
N LEU A 228 3.96 1.94 -11.60
CA LEU A 228 4.39 1.76 -12.99
C LEU A 228 4.29 0.28 -13.42
N SER A 229 3.51 -0.53 -12.70
CA SER A 229 3.39 -1.96 -12.98
C SER A 229 2.74 -2.24 -14.35
N TYR A 230 2.97 -3.43 -14.92
CA TYR A 230 2.39 -3.83 -16.21
C TYR A 230 2.67 -2.81 -17.33
N ASN A 231 3.94 -2.51 -17.55
CA ASN A 231 4.42 -1.62 -18.60
C ASN A 231 5.53 -2.31 -19.42
N GLU A 232 6.23 -1.57 -20.27
CA GLU A 232 7.29 -2.08 -21.14
C GLU A 232 8.68 -1.52 -20.78
N ILE A 233 8.88 -1.09 -19.52
CA ILE A 233 10.09 -0.38 -19.08
C ILE A 233 11.26 -1.36 -19.01
N SER A 234 12.32 -1.11 -19.77
CA SER A 234 13.53 -1.94 -19.76
C SER A 234 14.63 -1.44 -18.83
N ALA A 235 14.63 -0.13 -18.52
CA ALA A 235 15.57 0.48 -17.59
C ALA A 235 15.00 1.80 -17.05
N ILE A 236 15.43 2.17 -15.85
CA ILE A 236 15.30 3.51 -15.29
C ILE A 236 16.71 4.01 -15.02
N ALA A 237 17.02 5.24 -15.45
CA ALA A 237 18.34 5.81 -15.26
C ALA A 237 18.61 6.10 -13.78
N ASP A 238 19.85 5.90 -13.33
CA ASP A 238 20.21 6.16 -11.94
C ASP A 238 19.99 7.65 -11.60
N GLY A 239 19.41 7.90 -10.43
CA GLY A 239 19.06 9.25 -9.99
C GLY A 239 17.69 9.76 -10.46
N THR A 240 16.99 9.05 -11.36
CA THR A 240 15.63 9.44 -11.81
C THR A 240 14.64 9.58 -10.65
N LEU A 241 14.79 8.75 -9.62
CA LEU A 241 13.91 8.69 -8.46
C LEU A 241 14.55 9.29 -7.19
N GLN A 242 15.77 9.84 -7.29
CA GLN A 242 16.57 10.23 -6.13
C GLN A 242 15.98 11.41 -5.34
N LYS A 243 15.19 12.28 -5.97
CA LYS A 243 14.55 13.45 -5.32
C LYS A 243 13.20 13.14 -4.68
N LEU A 244 12.76 11.88 -4.70
CA LEU A 244 11.45 11.49 -4.20
C LEU A 244 11.56 11.04 -2.74
N ASP A 245 11.94 11.98 -1.87
CA ASP A 245 12.27 11.71 -0.46
C ASP A 245 11.06 11.22 0.36
N HIS A 246 9.85 11.48 -0.13
CA HIS A 246 8.59 11.05 0.49
C HIS A 246 8.05 9.73 -0.09
N LEU A 247 8.71 9.14 -1.09
CA LEU A 247 8.20 7.96 -1.78
C LEU A 247 8.24 6.76 -0.86
N GLN A 248 7.07 6.14 -0.64
CA GLN A 248 6.91 4.97 0.22
C GLN A 248 6.66 3.72 -0.60
N PHE A 249 5.86 3.82 -1.67
CA PHE A 249 5.46 2.70 -2.51
C PHE A 249 5.91 2.91 -3.96
N LEU A 250 6.74 2.00 -4.45
CA LEU A 250 7.12 1.90 -5.85
C LEU A 250 6.80 0.51 -6.39
N SER A 251 5.89 0.43 -7.37
CA SER A 251 5.68 -0.80 -8.13
C SER A 251 6.20 -0.65 -9.55
N LEU A 252 7.12 -1.55 -9.91
CA LEU A 252 7.70 -1.75 -11.23
C LEU A 252 7.45 -3.19 -11.71
N SER A 253 6.51 -3.92 -11.10
CA SER A 253 6.28 -5.31 -11.47
C SER A 253 5.72 -5.46 -12.87
N ASN A 254 5.91 -6.63 -13.48
CA ASN A 254 5.45 -6.89 -14.86
C ASN A 254 6.00 -5.86 -15.86
N ASN A 255 7.32 -5.65 -15.83
CA ASN A 255 8.06 -4.81 -16.77
C ASN A 255 9.16 -5.64 -17.46
N ARG A 256 10.15 -4.97 -18.06
CA ARG A 256 11.26 -5.61 -18.79
C ARG A 256 12.61 -5.26 -18.17
N LEU A 257 12.64 -4.90 -16.88
CA LEU A 257 13.85 -4.44 -16.19
C LEU A 257 14.90 -5.57 -16.13
N VAL A 258 16.12 -5.24 -16.53
CA VAL A 258 17.28 -6.14 -16.42
C VAL A 258 18.15 -5.84 -15.20
N LYS A 259 17.93 -4.68 -14.57
CA LYS A 259 18.59 -4.23 -13.34
C LYS A 259 17.62 -3.44 -12.46
N ILE A 260 17.85 -3.45 -11.16
CA ILE A 260 17.16 -2.56 -10.21
C ILE A 260 17.71 -1.14 -10.41
N PRO A 261 16.88 -0.08 -10.40
CA PRO A 261 17.35 1.30 -10.52
C PRO A 261 18.26 1.67 -9.34
N GLY A 262 19.37 2.39 -9.60
CA GLY A 262 20.25 2.87 -8.53
C GLY A 262 19.76 4.17 -7.89
N LYS A 263 20.22 4.44 -6.65
CA LYS A 263 19.91 5.65 -5.87
C LYS A 263 18.41 5.80 -5.58
N LEU A 264 17.76 4.69 -5.21
CA LEU A 264 16.38 4.71 -4.75
C LEU A 264 16.29 5.36 -3.36
N PRO A 265 15.23 6.12 -3.06
CA PRO A 265 14.94 6.51 -1.68
C PRO A 265 14.62 5.27 -0.84
N ALA A 266 14.65 5.38 0.49
CA ALA A 266 14.28 4.27 1.37
C ALA A 266 12.76 4.03 1.33
N LEU A 267 12.34 3.11 0.46
CA LEU A 267 10.93 2.77 0.26
C LEU A 267 10.42 1.80 1.34
N GLN A 268 9.16 1.95 1.74
CA GLN A 268 8.45 0.90 2.50
C GLN A 268 8.13 -0.30 1.62
N TRP A 269 7.86 -0.08 0.34
CA TRP A 269 7.48 -1.14 -0.58
C TRP A 269 8.12 -0.95 -1.95
N LEU A 270 8.97 -1.90 -2.34
CA LEU A 270 9.54 -2.02 -3.67
C LEU A 270 9.08 -3.33 -4.31
N ASP A 271 8.26 -3.24 -5.35
CA ASP A 271 7.85 -4.38 -6.15
C ASP A 271 8.54 -4.37 -7.52
N VAL A 272 9.50 -5.26 -7.72
CA VAL A 272 10.19 -5.50 -9.01
C VAL A 272 9.93 -6.93 -9.53
N SER A 273 8.87 -7.58 -9.03
CA SER A 273 8.47 -8.93 -9.46
C SER A 273 8.12 -8.98 -10.96
N TYR A 274 8.22 -10.16 -11.57
CA TYR A 274 7.88 -10.37 -12.99
C TYR A 274 8.62 -9.40 -13.94
N ASN A 275 9.93 -9.31 -13.78
CA ASN A 275 10.84 -8.56 -14.65
C ASN A 275 11.84 -9.51 -15.34
N ARG A 276 12.99 -8.99 -15.80
CA ARG A 276 14.07 -9.73 -16.45
C ARG A 276 15.37 -9.68 -15.65
N LEU A 277 15.27 -9.58 -14.33
CA LEU A 277 16.43 -9.58 -13.43
C LEU A 277 17.04 -10.98 -13.39
N ALA A 278 18.25 -11.12 -13.95
CA ALA A 278 18.96 -12.40 -13.95
C ALA A 278 20.01 -12.50 -12.84
N LYS A 279 20.62 -11.37 -12.47
CA LYS A 279 21.66 -11.27 -11.44
C LYS A 279 21.51 -9.95 -10.71
N ILE A 280 21.89 -9.93 -9.44
CA ILE A 280 22.00 -8.73 -8.62
C ILE A 280 23.31 -8.84 -7.86
N SER A 281 24.23 -7.91 -8.10
CA SER A 281 25.52 -7.89 -7.41
C SER A 281 25.35 -7.39 -5.98
N GLU A 282 26.12 -7.96 -5.07
CA GLU A 282 26.18 -7.55 -3.66
C GLU A 282 26.57 -6.08 -3.48
N SER A 283 27.37 -5.51 -4.40
CA SER A 283 27.70 -4.09 -4.39
C SER A 283 26.47 -3.18 -4.58
N CYS A 284 25.36 -3.73 -5.07
CA CYS A 284 24.07 -3.03 -5.16
C CYS A 284 23.22 -3.16 -3.88
N GLY A 285 23.71 -3.88 -2.85
CA GLY A 285 23.00 -4.17 -1.61
C GLY A 285 22.47 -2.94 -0.90
N SER A 286 23.20 -1.81 -0.94
CA SER A 286 22.72 -0.55 -0.35
C SER A 286 21.40 -0.03 -0.95
N ASN A 287 21.13 -0.32 -2.23
CA ASN A 287 19.84 -0.01 -2.86
C ASN A 287 18.73 -1.03 -2.54
N ILE A 288 19.03 -2.10 -1.81
CA ILE A 288 18.14 -3.26 -1.60
C ILE A 288 17.80 -3.42 -0.13
N TYR A 289 18.81 -3.37 0.75
CA TYR A 289 18.67 -3.54 2.19
C TYR A 289 17.75 -2.50 2.84
N GLN A 290 17.65 -1.32 2.24
CA GLN A 290 16.90 -0.19 2.77
C GLN A 290 15.37 -0.31 2.68
N HIS A 291 14.85 -1.33 1.97
CA HIS A 291 13.42 -1.47 1.72
C HIS A 291 12.74 -2.38 2.72
N ASP A 292 11.57 -2.01 3.25
CA ASP A 292 10.88 -2.88 4.22
C ASP A 292 10.28 -4.11 3.54
N VAL A 293 9.55 -3.92 2.44
CA VAL A 293 9.03 -4.99 1.58
C VAL A 293 9.72 -4.96 0.23
N LEU A 294 10.31 -6.08 -0.15
CA LEU A 294 10.98 -6.29 -1.43
C LEU A 294 10.39 -7.50 -2.14
N LEU A 295 9.79 -7.29 -3.31
CA LEU A 295 9.22 -8.38 -4.11
C LEU A 295 10.05 -8.59 -5.37
N LEU A 296 10.63 -9.79 -5.48
CA LEU A 296 11.56 -10.18 -6.55
C LEU A 296 11.07 -11.36 -7.39
N GLY A 297 9.96 -11.99 -7.00
CA GLY A 297 9.44 -13.20 -7.62
C GLY A 297 9.16 -13.06 -9.12
N GLY A 298 9.15 -14.18 -9.86
CA GLY A 298 8.90 -14.19 -11.30
C GLY A 298 10.02 -13.61 -12.19
N ASN A 299 11.21 -13.38 -11.64
CA ASN A 299 12.41 -12.96 -12.40
C ASN A 299 13.30 -14.18 -12.77
N PRO A 300 14.03 -14.13 -13.90
CA PRO A 300 14.84 -15.24 -14.40
C PRO A 300 16.22 -15.34 -13.71
N PHE A 301 16.24 -15.47 -12.38
CA PHE A 301 17.49 -15.46 -11.62
C PHE A 301 18.41 -16.64 -11.93
N ILE A 302 19.70 -16.34 -12.07
CA ILE A 302 20.78 -17.33 -12.09
C ILE A 302 21.29 -17.50 -10.66
N CYS A 303 20.85 -18.58 -10.02
CA CYS A 303 21.13 -18.90 -8.62
C CYS A 303 22.52 -19.53 -8.44
N ASP A 304 23.56 -18.80 -8.82
CA ASP A 304 24.95 -19.16 -8.55
C ASP A 304 25.43 -18.52 -7.23
N CYS A 305 26.68 -18.76 -6.86
CA CYS A 305 27.26 -18.25 -5.61
C CYS A 305 27.22 -16.71 -5.49
N HIS A 306 27.17 -15.96 -6.59
CA HIS A 306 27.09 -14.50 -6.54
C HIS A 306 25.71 -13.99 -6.12
N LEU A 307 24.69 -14.86 -6.09
CA LEU A 307 23.33 -14.53 -5.67
C LEU A 307 22.99 -15.10 -4.28
N GLN A 308 23.91 -15.84 -3.66
CA GLN A 308 23.74 -16.44 -2.34
C GLN A 308 23.41 -15.39 -1.25
N TRP A 309 24.10 -14.25 -1.25
CA TRP A 309 23.85 -13.16 -0.30
C TRP A 309 22.37 -12.69 -0.32
N LEU A 310 21.75 -12.65 -1.51
CA LEU A 310 20.38 -12.18 -1.68
C LEU A 310 19.39 -13.24 -1.20
N LYS A 311 19.73 -14.51 -1.38
CA LYS A 311 18.99 -15.64 -0.84
C LYS A 311 18.98 -15.57 0.69
N ASP A 312 20.16 -15.44 1.31
CA ASP A 312 20.31 -15.32 2.76
C ASP A 312 19.51 -14.12 3.30
N PHE A 313 19.61 -12.98 2.63
CA PHE A 313 18.86 -11.77 2.97
C PHE A 313 17.33 -11.95 2.89
N LEU A 314 16.80 -12.69 1.91
CA LEU A 314 15.36 -12.94 1.83
C LEU A 314 14.90 -13.95 2.88
N GLU A 315 15.75 -14.90 3.26
CA GLU A 315 15.44 -15.87 4.33
C GLU A 315 15.24 -15.20 5.68
N THR A 316 16.07 -14.21 6.02
CA THR A 316 15.88 -13.43 7.27
C THR A 316 14.52 -12.73 7.32
N ARG A 317 13.87 -12.56 6.16
CA ARG A 317 12.60 -11.84 5.98
C ARG A 317 11.39 -12.74 5.66
N LYS A 318 11.53 -14.06 5.76
CA LYS A 318 10.45 -15.03 5.47
C LYS A 318 9.16 -14.77 6.25
N TYR A 319 9.25 -14.19 7.45
CA TYR A 319 8.09 -13.83 8.27
C TYR A 319 7.16 -12.80 7.60
N LEU A 320 7.68 -11.90 6.76
CA LEU A 320 6.91 -10.82 6.12
C LEU A 320 5.79 -11.35 5.22
N GLN A 321 5.99 -12.52 4.62
CA GLN A 321 4.97 -13.18 3.80
C GLN A 321 3.67 -13.41 4.60
N LYS A 322 3.78 -13.79 5.88
CA LYS A 322 2.63 -14.11 6.74
C LYS A 322 1.83 -12.86 7.11
N TYR A 323 2.49 -11.72 7.29
CA TYR A 323 1.85 -10.50 7.77
C TYR A 323 1.29 -9.61 6.66
N MET A 324 1.85 -9.67 5.45
CA MET A 324 1.59 -8.67 4.40
C MET A 324 0.58 -9.12 3.34
N ASN A 325 -0.01 -10.32 3.47
CA ASN A 325 -0.95 -10.91 2.50
C ASN A 325 -0.45 -10.83 1.04
N VAL A 326 0.85 -11.08 0.85
CA VAL A 326 1.50 -11.06 -0.47
C VAL A 326 1.44 -12.45 -1.08
N GLU A 327 1.17 -12.51 -2.38
CA GLU A 327 1.21 -13.75 -3.15
C GLU A 327 2.59 -14.42 -3.05
N HIS A 328 2.62 -15.71 -2.70
CA HIS A 328 3.87 -16.48 -2.52
C HIS A 328 4.83 -16.35 -3.71
N SER A 329 4.28 -16.38 -4.93
CA SER A 329 5.02 -16.29 -6.20
C SER A 329 5.76 -14.96 -6.40
N LYS A 330 5.33 -13.89 -5.73
CA LYS A 330 5.98 -12.57 -5.75
C LYS A 330 7.07 -12.43 -4.70
N PHE A 331 6.90 -13.11 -3.56
CA PHE A 331 7.85 -13.02 -2.45
C PHE A 331 9.05 -13.92 -2.68
N PHE A 332 8.84 -15.19 -3.01
CA PHE A 332 9.91 -16.16 -3.23
C PHE A 332 10.25 -16.31 -4.70
N PRO A 333 11.47 -15.94 -5.12
CA PRO A 333 11.91 -16.19 -6.48
C PRO A 333 12.07 -17.68 -6.78
N THR A 334 12.11 -18.00 -8.07
CA THR A 334 12.40 -19.34 -8.58
C THR A 334 13.66 -19.24 -9.44
N CYS A 335 14.57 -20.19 -9.31
CA CYS A 335 15.79 -20.21 -10.10
C CYS A 335 15.50 -20.52 -11.57
N SER A 336 15.99 -19.69 -12.49
CA SER A 336 15.99 -20.00 -13.93
C SER A 336 17.21 -20.83 -14.33
N GLY A 337 18.27 -20.80 -13.54
CA GLY A 337 19.48 -21.59 -13.72
C GLY A 337 20.35 -21.54 -12.47
N PRO A 338 21.44 -22.33 -12.41
CA PRO A 338 21.86 -23.33 -13.40
C PRO A 338 20.92 -24.55 -13.49
N SER A 339 21.03 -25.36 -14.56
CA SER A 339 20.08 -26.45 -14.88
C SER A 339 19.80 -27.44 -13.75
N LYS A 340 20.76 -27.65 -12.83
CA LYS A 340 20.61 -28.56 -11.67
C LYS A 340 19.57 -28.08 -10.65
N ILE A 341 19.41 -26.77 -10.50
CA ILE A 341 18.47 -26.15 -9.54
C ILE A 341 17.43 -25.27 -10.25
N ALA A 342 17.36 -25.32 -11.57
CA ALA A 342 16.34 -24.61 -12.35
C ALA A 342 14.93 -25.07 -11.94
N ASN A 343 13.99 -24.13 -11.95
CA ASN A 343 12.59 -24.27 -11.53
C ASN A 343 12.38 -24.59 -10.04
N LYS A 344 13.43 -24.58 -9.22
CA LYS A 344 13.29 -24.69 -7.75
C LYS A 344 13.08 -23.31 -7.12
N GLY A 345 12.14 -23.24 -6.17
CA GLY A 345 11.86 -22.04 -5.39
C GLY A 345 12.96 -21.76 -4.35
N TRP A 346 13.19 -20.49 -4.05
CA TRP A 346 14.16 -20.10 -3.04
C TRP A 346 13.72 -20.48 -1.61
N ASP A 347 12.44 -20.69 -1.38
CA ASP A 347 11.89 -21.13 -0.11
C ASP A 347 12.25 -22.58 0.27
N ILE A 348 12.59 -23.40 -0.72
CA ILE A 348 12.97 -24.82 -0.54
C ILE A 348 14.47 -25.06 -0.66
N LEU A 349 15.19 -24.20 -1.39
CA LEU A 349 16.64 -24.32 -1.59
C LEU A 349 17.39 -23.86 -0.34
N GLN A 350 18.44 -24.59 0.00
CA GLN A 350 19.41 -24.15 0.99
C GLN A 350 20.43 -23.20 0.36
N SER A 351 21.03 -22.32 1.16
CA SER A 351 21.97 -21.31 0.67
C SER A 351 23.26 -21.91 0.11
N ASP A 352 23.71 -23.06 0.62
CA ASP A 352 24.87 -23.79 0.14
C ASP A 352 24.65 -24.45 -1.24
N GLU A 353 23.41 -24.52 -1.75
CA GLU A 353 23.12 -24.96 -3.11
C GLU A 353 23.44 -23.90 -4.18
N PHE A 354 23.67 -22.64 -3.79
CA PHE A 354 24.05 -21.54 -4.70
C PHE A 354 25.57 -21.59 -4.96
N ILE A 355 26.00 -22.40 -5.93
CA ILE A 355 27.42 -22.71 -6.17
C ILE A 355 27.87 -22.21 -7.56
N CYS A 356 29.09 -21.67 -7.65
CA CYS A 356 29.79 -21.40 -8.90
C CYS A 356 30.75 -22.55 -9.25
N GLU A 357 30.78 -22.98 -10.51
CA GLU A 357 31.83 -23.89 -10.98
C GLU A 357 33.17 -23.13 -11.01
N LYS A 358 34.18 -23.65 -10.30
CA LYS A 358 35.54 -23.11 -10.38
C LYS A 358 36.06 -23.28 -11.81
N SER A 359 36.13 -22.19 -12.58
CA SER A 359 36.84 -22.15 -13.85
C SER A 359 38.33 -22.37 -13.58
N ASN A 360 38.97 -23.30 -14.30
CA ASN A 360 40.41 -23.54 -14.29
C ASN A 360 41.22 -22.36 -14.87
N PHE A 361 41.12 -21.18 -14.25
CA PHE A 361 42.01 -20.05 -14.46
C PHE A 361 42.31 -19.45 -13.09
N GLU A 362 43.33 -20.02 -12.44
CA GLU A 362 44.11 -19.24 -11.49
C GLU A 362 44.84 -18.16 -12.27
N THR A 363 44.46 -16.89 -12.08
CA THR A 363 45.37 -15.84 -11.62
C THR A 363 44.63 -14.51 -11.41
N ALA A 364 44.96 -13.91 -10.27
CA ALA A 364 44.77 -12.52 -9.85
C ALA A 364 43.37 -12.08 -9.35
N ASP A 365 43.33 -11.86 -8.03
CA ASP A 365 42.49 -10.93 -7.29
C ASP A 365 40.96 -11.14 -7.32
N SER A 366 40.53 -12.18 -6.63
CA SER A 366 39.37 -12.04 -5.73
C SER A 366 39.82 -12.43 -4.33
N ALA A 367 40.49 -11.50 -3.64
CA ALA A 367 40.44 -11.51 -2.19
C ALA A 367 38.96 -11.56 -1.82
N LYS A 368 38.55 -12.63 -1.13
CA LYS A 368 37.33 -12.54 -0.32
C LYS A 368 37.53 -11.28 0.52
N GLU A 369 36.68 -10.27 0.36
CA GLU A 369 36.49 -9.30 1.43
C GLU A 369 35.95 -10.12 2.60
N GLU A 370 36.86 -10.63 3.43
CA GLU A 370 36.49 -11.08 4.76
C GLU A 370 35.86 -9.88 5.46
N ASP A 371 34.62 -10.05 5.90
CA ASP A 371 33.87 -9.08 6.69
C ASP A 371 34.79 -8.38 7.70
N ALA A 372 35.11 -7.12 7.42
CA ALA A 372 36.08 -6.34 8.17
C ALA A 372 35.65 -6.11 9.64
N VAL A 373 34.35 -6.29 9.91
CA VAL A 373 33.73 -6.18 11.23
C VAL A 373 32.90 -7.44 11.51
N ASN A 374 33.26 -8.16 12.57
CA ASN A 374 32.41 -9.18 13.17
C ASN A 374 31.40 -8.45 14.05
N PHE A 375 30.12 -8.43 13.69
CA PHE A 375 29.07 -7.76 14.47
C PHE A 375 27.98 -8.77 14.80
N ILE A 376 27.72 -8.99 16.08
CA ILE A 376 26.76 -9.97 16.58
C ILE A 376 25.81 -9.34 17.60
N ALA A 377 24.62 -9.91 17.69
CA ALA A 377 23.63 -9.57 18.70
C ALA A 377 23.25 -10.80 19.51
N SER A 378 23.14 -10.66 20.82
CA SER A 378 22.71 -11.71 21.75
C SER A 378 21.60 -11.20 22.67
N HIS A 379 20.57 -12.03 22.86
CA HIS A 379 19.46 -11.71 23.76
C HIS A 379 19.90 -11.83 25.21
N ILE A 380 19.64 -10.79 26.01
CA ILE A 380 19.94 -10.78 27.45
C ILE A 380 18.71 -10.46 28.31
N GLY A 381 17.54 -10.28 27.69
CA GLY A 381 16.23 -10.11 28.32
C GLY A 381 15.14 -9.86 27.27
N ASP A 382 13.88 -9.74 27.70
CA ASP A 382 12.73 -9.64 26.77
C ASP A 382 12.74 -8.33 25.96
N SER A 383 13.20 -7.24 26.58
CA SER A 383 13.36 -5.90 25.97
C SER A 383 14.83 -5.45 25.86
N TYR A 384 15.79 -6.37 26.03
CA TYR A 384 17.22 -6.08 26.13
C TYR A 384 18.04 -6.88 25.11
N ILE A 385 18.81 -6.17 24.29
CA ILE A 385 19.72 -6.81 23.33
C ILE A 385 21.14 -6.34 23.55
N LYS A 386 22.05 -7.30 23.74
CA LYS A 386 23.48 -7.09 23.80
C LYS A 386 24.04 -7.15 22.40
N LEU A 387 24.81 -6.13 22.04
CA LEU A 387 25.51 -6.00 20.77
C LEU A 387 26.98 -6.13 21.06
N GLU A 388 27.68 -6.97 20.30
CA GLU A 388 29.12 -7.16 20.41
C GLU A 388 29.72 -7.05 19.02
N TRP A 389 30.85 -6.37 18.90
CA TRP A 389 31.58 -6.31 17.65
C TRP A 389 33.08 -6.49 17.86
N ASP A 390 33.78 -6.82 16.79
CA ASP A 390 35.23 -6.78 16.73
C ASP A 390 35.68 -6.39 15.33
N PHE A 391 36.87 -5.82 15.22
CA PHE A 391 37.45 -5.37 13.96
C PHE A 391 38.61 -6.30 13.60
N GLN A 392 38.74 -6.65 12.31
CA GLN A 392 39.97 -7.31 11.87
C GLN A 392 41.19 -6.38 12.04
N GLU A 393 42.37 -6.97 12.30
CA GLU A 393 43.61 -6.22 12.55
C GLU A 393 43.91 -5.26 11.38
N GLY A 394 44.02 -3.96 11.69
CA GLY A 394 44.39 -2.91 10.72
C GLY A 394 43.26 -1.95 10.31
N LEU A 395 42.00 -2.19 10.70
CA LEU A 395 40.87 -1.35 10.27
C LEU A 395 40.67 -0.04 11.07
N LEU A 396 41.30 0.09 12.24
CA LEU A 396 41.08 1.23 13.12
C LEU A 396 42.32 2.11 13.22
N SER A 397 42.25 3.32 12.66
CA SER A 397 43.00 4.43 13.23
C SER A 397 42.47 4.68 14.65
N LYS A 398 43.36 4.97 15.60
CA LYS A 398 43.07 5.13 17.05
C LYS A 398 42.03 6.22 17.41
N LYS A 399 41.31 6.80 16.43
CA LYS A 399 40.35 7.90 16.57
C LYS A 399 38.95 7.64 15.97
N SER A 400 38.68 6.44 15.45
CA SER A 400 37.37 6.15 14.82
C SER A 400 36.26 6.08 15.87
N SER A 401 35.16 6.81 15.67
CA SER A 401 33.96 6.73 16.51
C SER A 401 32.91 5.84 15.85
N CYS A 402 32.15 5.10 16.64
CA CYS A 402 31.09 4.24 16.10
C CYS A 402 29.72 4.86 16.40
N ARG A 403 28.76 4.64 15.53
CA ARG A 403 27.35 4.99 15.76
C ARG A 403 26.49 3.75 15.56
N ILE A 404 25.64 3.45 16.54
CA ILE A 404 24.60 2.44 16.39
C ILE A 404 23.30 3.14 16.01
N ASN A 405 22.74 2.77 14.87
CA ASN A 405 21.44 3.22 14.40
C ASN A 405 20.46 2.07 14.53
N TYR A 406 19.30 2.29 15.13
CA TYR A 406 18.29 1.25 15.25
C TYR A 406 16.87 1.80 15.15
N HIS A 407 15.98 1.02 14.56
CA HIS A 407 14.56 1.33 14.47
C HIS A 407 13.72 0.06 14.47
N PRO A 408 12.47 0.10 14.93
CA PRO A 408 11.53 -0.97 14.65
C PRO A 408 11.47 -1.18 13.13
N PHE A 409 11.48 -2.44 12.71
CA PHE A 409 11.37 -2.83 11.32
C PHE A 409 10.12 -2.20 10.68
N GLY A 410 10.20 -1.70 9.45
CA GLY A 410 9.07 -0.99 8.84
C GLY A 410 8.90 0.47 9.27
N ARG A 411 9.67 0.94 10.25
CA ARG A 411 9.49 2.26 10.88
C ARG A 411 10.79 3.03 11.00
N ARG A 412 11.49 3.23 9.87
CA ARG A 412 12.72 4.06 9.85
C ARG A 412 12.48 5.51 10.26
N ASN A 413 11.24 6.01 10.18
CA ASN A 413 10.86 7.30 10.78
C ASN A 413 11.02 7.34 12.32
N LEU A 414 11.15 6.19 12.97
CA LEU A 414 11.45 6.04 14.40
C LEU A 414 12.94 5.71 14.65
N LEU A 415 13.83 6.07 13.73
CA LEU A 415 15.28 5.89 13.87
C LEU A 415 15.80 6.51 15.17
N LYS A 416 16.45 5.67 15.97
CA LYS A 416 17.23 6.07 17.14
C LYS A 416 18.71 5.87 16.82
N SER A 417 19.54 6.83 17.23
CA SER A 417 20.98 6.77 17.04
C SER A 417 21.71 6.92 18.37
N LYS A 418 22.72 6.09 18.60
CA LYS A 418 23.58 6.11 19.79
C LYS A 418 25.05 6.16 19.34
N VAL A 419 25.71 7.27 19.62
CA VAL A 419 27.16 7.42 19.36
C VAL A 419 27.94 6.75 20.47
N ILE A 420 28.99 6.02 20.09
CA ILE A 420 29.87 5.26 20.99
C ILE A 420 31.29 5.74 20.78
N GLU A 421 31.87 6.27 21.85
CA GLU A 421 33.30 6.54 21.91
C GLU A 421 34.06 5.22 22.06
N ASN A 422 34.90 4.88 21.09
CA ASN A 422 35.80 3.73 21.19
C ASN A 422 36.82 4.00 22.30
N ARG A 423 36.57 3.47 23.50
CA ARG A 423 37.59 3.32 24.55
C ARG A 423 38.15 1.91 24.44
N ALA A 424 39.48 1.82 24.41
CA ALA A 424 40.22 0.56 24.29
C ALA A 424 39.58 -0.57 25.12
N GLY A 425 39.02 -1.56 24.42
CA GLY A 425 38.51 -2.80 25.03
C GLY A 425 37.01 -2.88 25.32
N LYS A 426 36.15 -1.90 24.95
CA LYS A 426 34.69 -2.04 25.05
C LYS A 426 34.00 -2.01 23.68
N TYR A 427 34.02 -3.15 22.98
CA TYR A 427 33.27 -3.35 21.73
C TYR A 427 31.92 -4.03 21.99
N MET A 428 31.18 -3.50 22.96
CA MET A 428 29.85 -4.00 23.29
C MET A 428 28.93 -2.86 23.70
N ASN A 429 27.65 -3.00 23.39
CA ASN A 429 26.59 -2.11 23.87
C ASN A 429 25.35 -2.90 24.24
N THR A 430 24.46 -2.30 25.01
CA THR A 430 23.14 -2.86 25.29
C THR A 430 22.09 -1.85 24.84
N LEU A 431 21.21 -2.31 23.96
CA LEU A 431 19.96 -1.63 23.64
C LEU A 431 18.92 -2.00 24.70
N GLN A 432 18.22 -0.99 25.19
CA GLN A 432 17.19 -1.08 26.22
C GLN A 432 15.91 -0.42 25.69
N ASP A 433 14.79 -0.64 26.39
CA ASP A 433 13.48 -0.07 26.05
C ASP A 433 13.02 -0.44 24.63
N LEU A 434 13.35 -1.65 24.19
CA LEU A 434 12.85 -2.23 22.95
C LEU A 434 11.46 -2.83 23.20
N ILE A 435 10.58 -2.70 22.22
CA ILE A 435 9.24 -3.29 22.29
C ILE A 435 9.39 -4.81 22.17
N GLU A 436 8.79 -5.58 23.08
CA GLU A 436 8.77 -7.05 23.05
C GLU A 436 8.09 -7.57 21.78
N GLY A 437 8.54 -8.73 21.28
CA GLY A 437 8.03 -9.34 20.04
C GLY A 437 8.23 -8.53 18.75
N THR A 438 8.99 -7.44 18.80
CA THR A 438 9.14 -6.49 17.68
C THR A 438 10.47 -6.70 16.97
N PRO A 439 10.47 -6.90 15.64
CA PRO A 439 11.71 -6.91 14.85
C PRO A 439 12.32 -5.50 14.81
N TYR A 440 13.64 -5.42 14.99
CA TYR A 440 14.45 -4.21 14.89
C TYR A 440 15.54 -4.41 13.84
N VAL A 441 15.83 -3.35 13.08
CA VAL A 441 17.06 -3.25 12.31
C VAL A 441 18.07 -2.49 13.15
N VAL A 442 19.29 -3.02 13.31
CA VAL A 442 20.38 -2.40 14.07
C VAL A 442 21.64 -2.35 13.23
N CYS A 443 22.09 -1.16 12.90
CA CYS A 443 23.28 -0.91 12.09
C CYS A 443 24.42 -0.31 12.92
N LEU A 444 25.59 -0.93 12.86
CA LEU A 444 26.85 -0.38 13.36
C LEU A 444 27.55 0.38 12.23
N GLN A 445 27.68 1.69 12.39
CA GLN A 445 28.32 2.60 11.46
C GLN A 445 29.67 3.05 12.02
N VAL A 446 30.74 2.89 11.24
CA VAL A 446 32.09 3.37 11.57
C VAL A 446 32.28 4.74 10.90
N LEU A 447 32.62 5.74 11.71
CA LEU A 447 32.79 7.12 11.27
C LEU A 447 34.29 7.48 11.17
N ASN A 448 34.66 8.10 10.05
CA ASN A 448 36.00 8.64 9.86
C ASN A 448 36.22 9.96 10.63
N GLU A 449 37.44 10.50 10.63
CA GLU A 449 37.81 11.72 11.38
C GLU A 449 37.01 12.97 10.98
N ASN A 450 36.38 12.96 9.80
CA ASN A 450 35.53 14.05 9.29
C ASN A 450 34.03 13.80 9.52
N GLY A 451 33.65 12.73 10.21
CA GLY A 451 32.25 12.35 10.46
C GLY A 451 31.53 11.71 9.27
N GLY A 452 32.24 11.39 8.19
CA GLY A 452 31.75 10.61 7.05
C GLY A 452 31.70 9.11 7.36
N GLN A 453 30.76 8.40 6.73
CA GLN A 453 30.60 6.95 6.84
C GLN A 453 31.70 6.23 6.06
N ASP A 454 32.51 5.45 6.77
CA ASP A 454 33.56 4.63 6.17
C ASP A 454 33.08 3.18 5.96
N TYR A 455 32.25 2.69 6.89
CA TYR A 455 31.72 1.33 6.87
C TYR A 455 30.39 1.24 7.63
N GLU A 456 29.49 0.35 7.22
CA GLU A 456 28.25 0.05 7.95
C GLU A 456 27.89 -1.43 7.83
N LYS A 457 27.50 -2.03 8.96
CA LYS A 457 26.99 -3.41 9.02
C LYS A 457 25.72 -3.47 9.84
N CYS A 458 24.67 -4.07 9.28
CA CYS A 458 23.36 -4.16 9.92
C CYS A 458 23.00 -5.59 10.31
N LEU A 459 22.29 -5.72 11.42
CA LEU A 459 21.69 -6.95 11.91
C LEU A 459 20.18 -6.72 12.06
N GLU A 460 19.39 -7.71 11.67
CA GLU A 460 17.97 -7.77 12.01
C GLU A 460 17.81 -8.66 13.26
N ILE A 461 17.15 -8.13 14.29
CA ILE A 461 16.99 -8.78 15.59
C ILE A 461 15.52 -8.75 16.00
N VAL A 462 15.02 -9.83 16.60
CA VAL A 462 13.64 -9.91 17.10
C VAL A 462 13.69 -10.01 18.62
N THR A 463 13.10 -9.06 19.33
CA THR A 463 12.98 -9.16 20.80
C THR A 463 12.20 -10.42 21.18
N LYS A 464 12.56 -11.08 22.28
CA LYS A 464 11.89 -12.33 22.69
C LYS A 464 10.42 -12.04 22.99
N ASP A 465 9.54 -12.93 22.54
CA ASP A 465 8.17 -13.00 23.02
C ASP A 465 8.15 -13.63 24.42
N SER A 466 7.36 -13.05 25.31
CA SER A 466 7.13 -13.52 26.70
C SER A 466 6.53 -14.94 26.78
N GLU A 467 6.20 -15.58 25.66
CA GLU A 467 5.64 -16.94 25.61
C GLU A 467 6.63 -18.05 25.23
N SER A 468 7.93 -17.76 25.05
CA SER A 468 8.88 -18.77 24.53
C SER A 468 9.53 -19.73 25.54
N GLU A 469 9.20 -19.68 26.84
CA GLU A 469 9.68 -20.65 27.85
C GLU A 469 8.62 -21.64 28.38
N ASN A 470 7.35 -21.57 27.94
CA ASN A 470 6.29 -22.50 28.36
C ASN A 470 5.95 -23.60 27.36
N SER A 471 6.86 -23.96 26.45
CA SER A 471 6.68 -25.07 25.49
C SER A 471 6.77 -26.49 26.10
N LYS A 472 6.51 -26.63 27.41
CA LYS A 472 6.36 -27.93 28.09
C LYS A 472 4.98 -28.20 28.70
N GLU A 473 3.99 -27.33 28.53
CA GLU A 473 2.60 -27.57 28.97
C GLU A 473 1.57 -27.69 27.82
N THR A 474 2.00 -28.06 26.61
CA THR A 474 1.11 -28.29 25.45
C THR A 474 0.41 -29.66 25.44
N TRP A 475 0.08 -30.21 26.62
CA TRP A 475 -0.78 -31.40 26.74
C TRP A 475 -2.10 -31.17 27.48
N VAL A 476 -2.45 -29.92 27.84
CA VAL A 476 -3.71 -29.62 28.56
C VAL A 476 -4.76 -28.92 27.67
N ILE A 477 -4.35 -28.20 26.63
CA ILE A 477 -5.28 -27.43 25.76
C ILE A 477 -5.93 -28.30 24.67
N THR A 478 -5.25 -29.38 24.23
CA THR A 478 -5.83 -30.34 23.27
C THR A 478 -6.99 -31.13 23.87
N ASP A 479 -7.02 -31.33 25.19
CA ASP A 479 -8.16 -31.96 25.86
C ASP A 479 -9.37 -31.01 25.96
N TYR A 480 -9.19 -29.72 26.26
CA TYR A 480 -10.32 -28.78 26.36
C TYR A 480 -11.04 -28.58 25.03
N LEU A 481 -10.32 -28.52 23.91
CA LEU A 481 -10.91 -28.44 22.57
C LEU A 481 -11.59 -29.74 22.14
N PHE A 482 -11.04 -30.89 22.54
CA PHE A 482 -11.66 -32.19 22.27
C PHE A 482 -12.95 -32.40 23.09
N TRP A 483 -12.93 -32.07 24.38
CA TRP A 483 -14.10 -32.17 25.26
C TRP A 483 -15.18 -31.13 24.92
N SER A 484 -14.82 -29.91 24.49
CA SER A 484 -15.79 -28.90 24.05
C SER A 484 -16.46 -29.28 22.72
N CYS A 485 -15.71 -29.83 21.75
CA CYS A 485 -16.30 -30.39 20.52
C CYS A 485 -17.19 -31.61 20.80
N LEU A 486 -16.79 -32.51 21.70
CA LEU A 486 -17.60 -33.66 22.12
C LEU A 486 -18.89 -33.20 22.83
N PHE A 487 -18.81 -32.16 23.65
CA PHE A 487 -19.96 -31.57 24.36
C PHE A 487 -20.95 -30.90 23.41
N ILE A 488 -20.46 -30.17 22.40
CA ILE A 488 -21.31 -29.55 21.36
C ILE A 488 -22.00 -30.63 20.51
N CYS A 489 -21.29 -31.71 20.15
CA CYS A 489 -21.89 -32.85 19.44
C CYS A 489 -22.99 -33.54 20.27
N ILE A 490 -22.78 -33.72 21.58
CA ILE A 490 -23.78 -34.32 22.48
C ILE A 490 -25.00 -33.40 22.64
N ILE A 491 -24.80 -32.08 22.73
CA ILE A 491 -25.90 -31.09 22.79
C ILE A 491 -26.73 -31.12 21.49
N CYS A 492 -26.07 -31.16 20.33
CA CYS A 492 -26.77 -31.26 19.05
C CYS A 492 -27.56 -32.57 18.92
N LEU A 493 -27.01 -33.70 19.36
CA LEU A 493 -27.70 -35.00 19.36
C LEU A 493 -28.91 -35.04 20.32
N LEU A 494 -28.82 -34.41 21.49
CA LEU A 494 -29.92 -34.36 22.46
C LEU A 494 -31.04 -33.39 22.04
N SER A 495 -30.72 -32.32 21.31
CA SER A 495 -31.71 -31.39 20.76
C SER A 495 -32.60 -31.98 19.66
N TYR A 496 -32.20 -33.12 19.08
CA TYR A 496 -32.93 -33.80 18.01
C TYR A 496 -33.91 -34.88 18.54
N VAL A 497 -33.83 -35.26 19.82
CA VAL A 497 -34.51 -36.47 20.35
C VAL A 497 -35.50 -36.20 21.50
N PHE A 498 -35.45 -35.06 22.21
CA PHE A 498 -36.31 -34.82 23.39
C PHE A 498 -37.09 -33.50 23.36
N ASP A 499 -38.33 -33.56 23.86
CA ASP A 499 -39.26 -32.44 24.01
C ASP A 499 -38.78 -31.40 25.05
N ASN A 500 -39.09 -30.13 24.81
CA ASN A 500 -38.37 -28.93 25.29
C ASN A 500 -38.29 -28.76 26.82
N THR A 501 -39.06 -29.48 27.61
CA THR A 501 -39.14 -29.29 29.06
C THR A 501 -38.05 -30.06 29.83
N LEU A 502 -37.50 -31.15 29.28
CA LEU A 502 -36.44 -31.93 29.94
C LEU A 502 -35.04 -31.34 29.67
N TYR A 503 -34.88 -30.68 28.51
CA TYR A 503 -33.64 -30.01 28.07
C TYR A 503 -33.19 -28.90 29.05
N VAL A 504 -34.13 -28.08 29.50
CA VAL A 504 -33.85 -26.96 30.42
C VAL A 504 -33.40 -27.45 31.80
N LEU A 505 -33.92 -28.60 32.26
CA LEU A 505 -33.58 -29.16 33.58
C LEU A 505 -32.16 -29.75 33.63
N VAL A 506 -31.71 -30.36 32.53
CA VAL A 506 -30.36 -30.98 32.42
C VAL A 506 -29.28 -29.93 32.24
N VAL A 507 -29.52 -28.90 31.41
CA VAL A 507 -28.58 -27.80 31.19
C VAL A 507 -28.36 -26.98 32.47
N ASN A 508 -29.42 -26.71 33.24
CA ASN A 508 -29.29 -25.97 34.51
C ASN A 508 -28.49 -26.74 35.57
N LYS A 509 -28.65 -28.07 35.68
CA LYS A 509 -27.85 -28.90 36.61
C LYS A 509 -26.36 -29.00 36.22
N LEU A 510 -26.05 -28.94 34.92
CA LEU A 510 -24.67 -28.91 34.43
C LEU A 510 -23.99 -27.55 34.69
N PHE A 511 -24.74 -26.45 34.57
CA PHE A 511 -24.24 -25.11 34.88
C PHE A 511 -23.95 -24.91 36.38
N GLU A 512 -24.78 -25.46 37.28
CA GLU A 512 -24.49 -25.40 38.73
C GLU A 512 -23.19 -26.14 39.08
N LYS A 513 -22.95 -27.31 38.48
CA LYS A 513 -21.74 -28.12 38.77
C LYS A 513 -20.45 -27.50 38.21
N MET A 514 -20.53 -26.75 37.11
CA MET A 514 -19.40 -25.97 36.59
C MET A 514 -19.11 -24.73 37.44
N ARG A 515 -20.14 -24.13 38.05
CA ARG A 515 -19.98 -22.97 38.94
C ARG A 515 -19.25 -23.36 40.23
N GLU A 516 -19.53 -24.54 40.79
CA GLU A 516 -18.81 -25.10 41.96
C GLU A 516 -17.31 -25.30 41.68
N ASN A 517 -16.93 -25.80 40.50
CA ASN A 517 -15.52 -26.01 40.14
C ASN A 517 -14.74 -24.72 39.81
N SER A 518 -15.42 -23.60 39.54
CA SER A 518 -14.76 -22.32 39.22
C SER A 518 -14.33 -21.51 40.45
N VAL A 519 -14.88 -21.83 41.63
CA VAL A 519 -14.63 -21.09 42.89
C VAL A 519 -13.37 -21.60 43.62
N GLU A 520 -12.89 -22.81 43.34
CA GLU A 520 -11.74 -23.41 44.04
C GLU A 520 -10.34 -23.03 43.51
N LYS A 521 -10.21 -22.33 42.38
CA LYS A 521 -8.88 -22.00 41.79
C LYS A 521 -8.43 -20.54 41.92
N ASN A 522 -9.18 -19.68 42.61
CA ASN A 522 -8.89 -18.24 42.70
C ASN A 522 -8.49 -17.76 44.10
N HIS A 523 -7.68 -18.52 44.84
CA HIS A 523 -7.02 -18.07 46.07
C HIS A 523 -5.53 -18.42 46.05
N ASN A 524 -4.71 -17.51 45.52
CA ASN A 524 -3.43 -17.05 46.09
C ASN A 524 -2.53 -16.44 45.01
N LYS A 525 -2.56 -15.11 44.90
CA LYS A 525 -1.39 -14.21 45.08
C LYS A 525 -1.80 -12.80 44.66
N LYS A 526 -2.05 -11.96 45.67
CA LYS A 526 -2.03 -10.50 45.58
C LYS A 526 -0.65 -10.01 46.04
N CYS A 527 -0.13 -9.03 45.30
CA CYS A 527 0.69 -7.87 45.69
C CYS A 527 1.80 -8.05 46.73
N ASP A 528 3.04 -7.80 46.30
CA ASP A 528 3.71 -6.52 46.55
C ASP A 528 4.25 -5.96 45.22
#